data_AF-Q6PH37-F1
#
_entry.id   AF-Q6PH37-F1
#
_cell.length_a   1.000
_cell.length_b   1.000
_cell.length_c   1.000
_cell.angle_alpha   90.00
_cell.angle_beta   90.00
_cell.angle_gamma   90.00
#
_symmetry.space_group_name_H-M   'P 1'
#
loop_
_entity.id
_entity.type
_entity.pdbx_description
1 polymer ?
#
loop_
_entity_poly.entity_id
_entity_poly.type
_entity_poly.pdbx_seq_one_letter_code
_entity_poly.pdbx_strand_id
1 'polypeptide(L)'
;MDIPDFSSISSRPTIFEFEGISMINHFTENWEKVKNFQARPDDILIATYPKAGTTWVSYILDLLYFGENAPEEHTSQPIYMRVPFLESCFKVIASGTELADNMTTSPRLIKTHLPVQLIPKSFWEQNSRVVYVARNAKDNVVSYFHFDRMNIVEPDPGDWNTFLHRFMDGKSVFGPWYDHVNGYWEKKQTYSNLLYLFYEDLVEDTGREVDRLCSFLGLSTSVSDREKITKDVQFDAMKQNKMTNYSTLPVMDFKISPFMRKGKVGDWKNHFTVAQNEQFDEVYKEKMKNATVKFRTEI
;
A
#
# COMPACT_ATOMS: atom_id res chain seq x y z
N MET A 1 -9.36 -23.78 -4.25
CA MET A 1 -7.99 -23.45 -3.81
C MET A 1 -7.93 -23.72 -2.32
N ASP A 2 -6.90 -24.43 -1.87
CA ASP A 2 -6.73 -24.74 -0.46
C ASP A 2 -6.29 -23.47 0.30
N ILE A 3 -6.89 -23.23 1.46
CA ILE A 3 -6.50 -22.14 2.34
C ILE A 3 -5.09 -22.47 2.85
N PRO A 4 -4.10 -21.58 2.69
CA PRO A 4 -2.75 -21.88 3.18
C PRO A 4 -2.78 -22.13 4.68
N ASP A 5 -2.01 -23.11 5.16
CA ASP A 5 -1.89 -23.39 6.59
C ASP A 5 -0.89 -22.42 7.23
N PHE A 6 -1.40 -21.47 8.01
CA PHE A 6 -0.60 -20.50 8.75
C PHE A 6 -0.33 -20.93 10.19
N SER A 7 -0.67 -22.17 10.59
CA SER A 7 -0.43 -22.67 11.95
C SER A 7 1.04 -22.66 12.36
N SER A 8 1.97 -22.63 11.38
CA SER A 8 3.40 -22.50 11.63
C SER A 8 3.85 -21.10 12.07
N ILE A 9 3.02 -20.07 11.92
CA ILE A 9 3.33 -18.72 12.40
C ILE A 9 3.01 -18.65 13.90
N SER A 10 3.99 -19.02 14.72
CA SER A 10 3.83 -19.11 16.17
C SER A 10 4.03 -17.78 16.92
N SER A 11 4.64 -16.78 16.27
CA SER A 11 4.98 -15.51 16.92
C SER A 11 5.07 -14.36 15.92
N ARG A 12 4.72 -13.16 16.37
CA ARG A 12 4.91 -11.91 15.62
C ARG A 12 6.40 -11.66 15.35
N PRO A 13 6.79 -11.14 14.18
CA PRO A 13 8.18 -10.82 13.88
C PRO A 13 8.68 -9.63 14.70
N THR A 14 10.01 -9.55 14.85
CA THR A 14 10.68 -8.42 15.50
C THR A 14 11.21 -7.43 14.47
N ILE A 15 11.12 -6.14 14.77
CA ILE A 15 11.71 -5.08 13.94
C ILE A 15 13.22 -5.06 14.15
N PHE A 16 13.98 -4.93 13.06
CA PHE A 16 15.42 -4.70 13.09
C PHE A 16 15.84 -3.73 11.98
N GLU A 17 17.04 -3.17 12.08
CA GLU A 17 17.60 -2.28 11.05
C GLU A 17 18.12 -3.09 9.86
N PHE A 18 17.71 -2.69 8.66
CA PHE A 18 18.09 -3.32 7.40
C PHE A 18 18.17 -2.26 6.30
N GLU A 19 19.30 -2.18 5.59
CA GLU A 19 19.54 -1.19 4.52
C GLU A 19 19.22 0.27 4.98
N GLY A 20 19.49 0.57 6.27
CA GLY A 20 19.27 1.87 6.89
C GLY A 20 17.84 2.19 7.33
N ILE A 21 16.90 1.23 7.26
CA ILE A 21 15.51 1.42 7.69
C ILE A 21 15.03 0.29 8.61
N SER A 22 13.91 0.51 9.30
CA SER A 22 13.26 -0.51 10.14
C SER A 22 12.49 -1.51 9.26
N MET A 23 12.81 -2.80 9.39
CA MET A 23 12.27 -3.90 8.59
C MET A 23 11.96 -5.15 9.45
N ILE A 24 11.39 -6.17 8.82
CA ILE A 24 11.16 -7.51 9.40
C ILE A 24 11.66 -8.62 8.46
N ASN A 25 11.78 -9.83 8.97
CA ASN A 25 12.29 -10.99 8.22
C ASN A 25 11.42 -11.31 6.99
N HIS A 26 10.10 -11.16 7.10
CA HIS A 26 9.17 -11.37 5.98
C HIS A 26 9.43 -10.49 4.76
N PHE A 27 10.18 -9.39 4.90
CA PHE A 27 10.52 -8.48 3.80
C PHE A 27 12.01 -8.47 3.43
N THR A 28 12.82 -9.30 4.09
CA THR A 28 14.29 -9.29 3.96
C THR A 28 14.88 -10.67 3.68
N GLU A 29 14.17 -11.76 4.01
CA GLU A 29 14.66 -13.13 3.78
C GLU A 29 14.91 -13.45 2.30
N ASN A 30 14.09 -12.93 1.38
CA ASN A 30 14.26 -13.10 -0.07
C ASN A 30 14.87 -11.85 -0.73
N TRP A 31 15.56 -11.00 0.02
CA TRP A 31 15.99 -9.68 -0.44
C TRP A 31 16.80 -9.69 -1.73
N GLU A 32 17.71 -10.65 -1.92
CA GLU A 32 18.50 -10.74 -3.15
C GLU A 32 17.64 -10.93 -4.41
N LYS A 33 16.52 -11.65 -4.31
CA LYS A 33 15.56 -11.76 -5.43
C LYS A 33 14.79 -10.46 -5.64
N VAL A 34 14.45 -9.76 -4.56
CA VAL A 34 13.75 -8.47 -4.62
C VAL A 34 14.66 -7.42 -5.26
N LYS A 35 15.85 -7.22 -4.70
CA LYS A 35 16.86 -6.26 -5.15
C LYS A 35 17.24 -6.45 -6.62
N ASN A 36 17.34 -7.69 -7.08
CA ASN A 36 17.69 -8.05 -8.45
C ASN A 36 16.46 -8.38 -9.33
N PHE A 37 15.24 -8.08 -8.87
CA PHE A 37 14.01 -8.33 -9.63
C PHE A 37 14.08 -7.66 -11.00
N GLN A 38 13.60 -8.36 -12.04
CA GLN A 38 13.60 -7.86 -13.41
C GLN A 38 12.23 -7.30 -13.76
N ALA A 39 12.09 -5.97 -13.71
CA ALA A 39 10.91 -5.29 -14.20
C ALA A 39 10.79 -5.41 -15.72
N ARG A 40 9.56 -5.36 -16.24
CA ARG A 40 9.25 -5.22 -17.66
C ARG A 40 8.89 -3.76 -17.97
N PRO A 41 9.09 -3.26 -19.20
CA PRO A 41 8.72 -1.89 -19.57
C PRO A 41 7.25 -1.55 -19.36
N ASP A 42 6.36 -2.53 -19.48
CA ASP A 42 4.92 -2.40 -19.29
C ASP A 42 4.46 -2.61 -17.84
N ASP A 43 5.32 -3.06 -16.92
CA ASP A 43 4.94 -3.23 -15.53
C ASP A 43 4.44 -1.92 -14.90
N ILE A 44 3.49 -2.06 -13.98
CA ILE A 44 2.99 -0.97 -13.15
C ILE A 44 3.32 -1.27 -11.69
N LEU A 45 4.23 -0.49 -11.13
CA LEU A 45 4.59 -0.55 -9.73
C LEU A 45 3.66 0.35 -8.90
N ILE A 46 2.93 -0.25 -7.97
CA ILE A 46 2.02 0.43 -7.05
C ILE A 46 2.72 0.58 -5.72
N ALA A 47 3.27 1.75 -5.47
CA ALA A 47 4.06 2.04 -4.28
C ALA A 47 3.25 2.86 -3.28
N THR A 48 3.27 2.49 -2.01
CA THR A 48 2.66 3.31 -0.95
C THR A 48 3.40 3.08 0.35
N TYR A 49 3.35 4.03 1.28
CA TYR A 49 3.61 3.65 2.68
C TYR A 49 2.53 2.63 3.14
N PRO A 50 2.82 1.73 4.10
CA PRO A 50 1.80 0.83 4.63
C PRO A 50 0.53 1.59 5.03
N LYS A 51 -0.64 1.07 4.64
CA LYS A 51 -1.97 1.63 4.97
C LYS A 51 -2.29 3.03 4.41
N ALA A 52 -1.63 3.42 3.32
CA ALA A 52 -1.93 4.65 2.58
C ALA A 52 -2.92 4.49 1.40
N GLY A 53 -3.50 3.30 1.17
CA GLY A 53 -4.51 3.10 0.11
C GLY A 53 -4.14 2.11 -0.99
N THR A 54 -3.09 1.31 -0.80
CA THR A 54 -2.54 0.36 -1.79
C THR A 54 -3.60 -0.55 -2.38
N THR A 55 -4.42 -1.22 -1.55
CA THR A 55 -5.46 -2.15 -2.00
C THR A 55 -6.51 -1.47 -2.87
N TRP A 56 -6.82 -0.21 -2.56
CA TRP A 56 -7.81 0.56 -3.29
C TRP A 56 -7.33 0.85 -4.71
N VAL A 57 -6.15 1.46 -4.84
CA VAL A 57 -5.55 1.74 -6.15
C VAL A 57 -5.17 0.47 -6.91
N SER A 58 -4.75 -0.59 -6.20
CA SER A 58 -4.55 -1.91 -6.81
C SER A 58 -5.81 -2.41 -7.48
N TYR A 59 -6.96 -2.33 -6.80
CA TYR A 59 -8.23 -2.80 -7.36
C TYR A 59 -8.75 -1.90 -8.48
N ILE A 60 -8.52 -0.58 -8.41
CA ILE A 60 -8.82 0.34 -9.51
C ILE A 60 -8.04 -0.06 -10.76
N LEU A 61 -6.72 -0.22 -10.64
CA LEU A 61 -5.84 -0.56 -11.77
C LEU A 61 -6.16 -1.94 -12.36
N ASP A 62 -6.43 -2.90 -11.49
CA ASP A 62 -6.83 -4.25 -11.83
C ASP A 62 -8.14 -4.29 -12.63
N LEU A 63 -9.18 -3.56 -12.20
CA LEU A 63 -10.41 -3.41 -12.97
C LEU A 63 -10.19 -2.66 -14.30
N LEU A 64 -9.34 -1.63 -14.32
CA LEU A 64 -9.05 -0.86 -15.54
C LEU A 64 -8.40 -1.71 -16.64
N TYR A 65 -7.53 -2.65 -16.28
CA TYR A 65 -6.83 -3.51 -17.26
C TYR A 65 -7.55 -4.82 -17.54
N PHE A 66 -8.19 -5.42 -16.52
CA PHE A 66 -8.67 -6.80 -16.58
C PHE A 66 -10.17 -6.94 -16.32
N GLY A 67 -10.86 -5.87 -15.93
CA GLY A 67 -12.29 -5.93 -15.54
C GLY A 67 -13.21 -6.48 -16.63
N GLU A 68 -12.93 -6.19 -17.90
CA GLU A 68 -13.67 -6.72 -19.05
C GLU A 68 -13.09 -8.03 -19.60
N ASN A 69 -11.76 -8.18 -19.54
CA ASN A 69 -11.04 -9.29 -20.17
C ASN A 69 -11.02 -10.57 -19.32
N ALA A 70 -11.11 -10.44 -18.00
CA ALA A 70 -11.01 -11.54 -17.04
C ALA A 70 -11.98 -11.35 -15.85
N PRO A 71 -13.30 -11.22 -16.07
CA PRO A 71 -14.26 -11.00 -14.99
C PRO A 71 -14.29 -12.16 -13.97
N GLU A 72 -14.02 -13.39 -14.42
CA GLU A 72 -13.99 -14.58 -13.56
C GLU A 72 -12.85 -14.52 -12.53
N GLU A 73 -11.71 -13.91 -12.86
CA GLU A 73 -10.57 -13.76 -11.93
C GLU A 73 -10.95 -12.90 -10.72
N HIS A 74 -11.75 -11.84 -10.93
CA HIS A 74 -12.22 -10.93 -9.88
C HIS A 74 -13.15 -11.60 -8.86
N THR A 75 -13.69 -12.79 -9.17
CA THR A 75 -14.58 -13.56 -8.29
C THR A 75 -13.95 -14.84 -7.76
N SER A 76 -12.88 -15.32 -8.40
CA SER A 76 -12.22 -16.59 -8.06
C SER A 76 -10.87 -16.41 -7.35
N GLN A 77 -10.20 -15.27 -7.51
CA GLN A 77 -8.88 -15.03 -6.93
C GLN A 77 -8.81 -13.75 -6.09
N PRO A 78 -8.23 -13.82 -4.87
CA PRO A 78 -8.03 -12.65 -4.05
C PRO A 78 -6.95 -11.73 -4.64
N ILE A 79 -7.08 -10.43 -4.37
CA ILE A 79 -6.25 -9.36 -4.93
C ILE A 79 -4.75 -9.56 -4.70
N TYR A 80 -4.33 -10.25 -3.63
CA TYR A 80 -2.92 -10.51 -3.35
C TYR A 80 -2.28 -11.52 -4.31
N MET A 81 -3.08 -12.30 -5.05
CA MET A 81 -2.61 -13.18 -6.13
C MET A 81 -2.52 -12.43 -7.46
N ARG A 82 -3.37 -11.42 -7.64
CA ARG A 82 -3.49 -10.63 -8.90
C ARG A 82 -2.59 -9.39 -8.90
N VAL A 83 -2.24 -8.90 -7.72
CA VAL A 83 -1.29 -7.81 -7.49
C VAL A 83 -0.24 -8.26 -6.46
N PRO A 84 0.81 -8.96 -6.89
CA PRO A 84 1.84 -9.50 -6.01
C PRO A 84 2.51 -8.43 -5.15
N PHE A 85 2.79 -8.77 -3.88
CA PHE A 85 3.52 -7.91 -2.97
C PHE A 85 5.02 -8.18 -3.08
N LEU A 86 5.73 -7.39 -3.88
CA LEU A 86 7.10 -7.64 -4.37
C LEU A 86 8.05 -8.19 -3.30
N GLU A 87 8.20 -7.46 -2.19
CA GLU A 87 9.15 -7.79 -1.12
C GLU A 87 8.65 -8.88 -0.14
N SER A 88 7.46 -9.44 -0.34
CA SER A 88 6.91 -10.41 0.62
C SER A 88 7.53 -11.80 0.52
N CYS A 89 7.82 -12.39 1.67
CA CYS A 89 8.27 -13.75 1.87
C CYS A 89 7.67 -14.32 3.17
N PHE A 90 6.45 -14.87 3.09
CA PHE A 90 5.72 -15.41 4.25
C PHE A 90 5.89 -16.94 4.42
N LYS A 91 6.61 -17.63 3.53
CA LYS A 91 6.87 -19.10 3.48
C LYS A 91 5.65 -20.02 3.30
N VAL A 92 4.46 -19.57 3.67
CA VAL A 92 3.18 -20.26 3.54
C VAL A 92 2.46 -20.00 2.21
N ILE A 93 2.84 -18.92 1.54
CA ILE A 93 2.43 -18.59 0.17
C ILE A 93 3.67 -18.27 -0.65
N ALA A 94 3.57 -18.41 -1.97
CA ALA A 94 4.61 -18.02 -2.90
C ALA A 94 5.08 -16.58 -2.62
N SER A 95 6.39 -16.36 -2.75
CA SER A 95 6.96 -15.04 -2.50
C SER A 95 6.45 -14.02 -3.53
N GLY A 96 6.52 -12.73 -3.20
CA GLY A 96 6.11 -11.66 -4.10
C GLY A 96 6.77 -11.70 -5.48
N THR A 97 8.09 -11.92 -5.47
CA THR A 97 8.90 -12.07 -6.69
C THR A 97 8.47 -13.28 -7.50
N GLU A 98 8.27 -14.43 -6.87
CA GLU A 98 7.80 -15.65 -7.53
C GLU A 98 6.40 -15.49 -8.13
N LEU A 99 5.46 -14.87 -7.40
CA LEU A 99 4.14 -14.56 -7.91
C LEU A 99 4.23 -13.64 -9.14
N ALA A 100 5.03 -12.57 -9.06
CA ALA A 100 5.22 -11.62 -10.16
C ALA A 100 5.91 -12.24 -11.39
N ASP A 101 6.87 -13.14 -11.20
CA ASP A 101 7.56 -13.84 -12.29
C ASP A 101 6.64 -14.83 -13.02
N ASN A 102 5.71 -15.46 -12.27
CA ASN A 102 4.74 -16.42 -12.82
C ASN A 102 3.48 -15.76 -13.41
N MET A 103 3.34 -14.43 -13.37
CA MET A 103 2.20 -13.74 -13.98
C MET A 103 2.26 -13.82 -15.51
N THR A 104 1.16 -14.28 -16.10
CA THR A 104 0.93 -14.31 -17.55
C THR A 104 0.25 -13.04 -18.07
N THR A 105 -0.23 -12.16 -17.19
CA THR A 105 -0.87 -10.90 -17.58
C THR A 105 0.17 -9.87 -18.04
N SER A 106 -0.29 -8.95 -18.90
CA SER A 106 0.43 -7.76 -19.32
C SER A 106 -0.57 -6.59 -19.31
N PRO A 107 -0.30 -5.50 -18.56
CA PRO A 107 0.87 -5.30 -17.71
C PRO A 107 0.85 -6.19 -16.45
N ARG A 108 2.00 -6.39 -15.78
CA ARG A 108 1.97 -6.89 -14.40
C ARG A 108 1.68 -5.74 -13.46
N LEU A 109 0.68 -5.92 -12.58
CA LEU A 109 0.43 -5.02 -11.47
C LEU A 109 1.20 -5.54 -10.25
N ILE A 110 2.18 -4.79 -9.76
CA ILE A 110 3.04 -5.23 -8.66
C ILE A 110 2.97 -4.16 -7.58
N LYS A 111 2.67 -4.53 -6.33
CA LYS A 111 2.67 -3.58 -5.21
C LYS A 111 3.94 -3.66 -4.38
N THR A 112 4.30 -2.55 -3.75
CA THR A 112 5.44 -2.46 -2.83
C THR A 112 5.21 -1.39 -1.75
N HIS A 113 5.89 -1.55 -0.62
CA HIS A 113 6.02 -0.60 0.47
C HIS A 113 7.46 -0.13 0.65
N LEU A 114 8.37 -0.51 -0.24
CA LEU A 114 9.76 -0.08 -0.18
C LEU A 114 9.88 1.43 -0.43
N PRO A 115 10.73 2.14 0.34
CA PRO A 115 11.06 3.53 0.05
C PRO A 115 11.85 3.60 -1.26
N VAL A 116 11.84 4.79 -1.88
CA VAL A 116 12.32 4.99 -3.26
C VAL A 116 13.75 4.47 -3.52
N GLN A 117 14.64 4.57 -2.54
CA GLN A 117 16.03 4.15 -2.64
C GLN A 117 16.23 2.62 -2.64
N LEU A 118 15.21 1.87 -2.22
CA LEU A 118 15.23 0.41 -2.14
C LEU A 118 14.44 -0.26 -3.27
N ILE A 119 13.78 0.52 -4.15
CA ILE A 119 13.13 -0.02 -5.33
C ILE A 119 14.16 -0.66 -6.27
N PRO A 120 13.89 -1.86 -6.81
CA PRO A 120 14.80 -2.52 -7.75
C PRO A 120 15.10 -1.61 -8.93
N LYS A 121 16.39 -1.48 -9.27
CA LYS A 121 16.86 -0.53 -10.28
C LYS A 121 16.21 -0.73 -11.65
N SER A 122 15.86 -1.97 -11.97
CA SER A 122 15.21 -2.37 -13.22
C SER A 122 13.91 -1.59 -13.49
N PHE A 123 13.11 -1.25 -12.46
CA PHE A 123 11.90 -0.43 -12.67
C PHE A 123 12.24 0.95 -13.24
N TRP A 124 13.34 1.54 -12.78
CA TRP A 124 13.82 2.83 -13.28
C TRP A 124 14.49 2.70 -14.65
N GLU A 125 15.29 1.64 -14.85
CA GLU A 125 16.03 1.38 -16.09
C GLU A 125 15.10 1.05 -17.27
N GLN A 126 14.02 0.29 -17.01
CA GLN A 126 12.99 -0.05 -18.00
C GLN A 126 11.96 1.06 -18.21
N ASN A 127 12.09 2.17 -17.47
CA ASN A 127 11.13 3.27 -17.48
C ASN A 127 9.67 2.80 -17.18
N SER A 128 9.52 1.78 -16.33
CA SER A 128 8.22 1.22 -15.93
C SER A 128 7.36 2.28 -15.25
N ARG A 129 6.04 2.11 -15.34
CA ARG A 129 5.10 3.08 -14.73
C ARG A 129 5.04 2.86 -13.23
N VAL A 130 5.04 3.95 -12.47
CA VAL A 130 4.91 3.92 -11.01
C VAL A 130 3.69 4.73 -10.59
N VAL A 131 2.80 4.16 -9.78
CA VAL A 131 1.71 4.87 -9.13
C VAL A 131 2.01 4.90 -7.64
N TYR A 132 2.33 6.09 -7.13
CA TYR A 132 2.54 6.30 -5.70
C TYR A 132 1.29 6.88 -5.05
N VAL A 133 0.84 6.30 -3.94
CA VAL A 133 -0.25 6.86 -3.13
C VAL A 133 0.28 7.30 -1.77
N ALA A 134 0.12 8.58 -1.50
CA ALA A 134 0.45 9.19 -0.22
C ALA A 134 -0.82 9.47 0.58
N ARG A 135 -0.75 9.32 1.90
CA ARG A 135 -1.87 9.61 2.81
C ARG A 135 -1.35 10.43 3.96
N ASN A 136 -2.15 11.38 4.45
CA ASN A 136 -1.77 12.20 5.60
C ASN A 136 -1.31 11.33 6.79
N ALA A 137 -0.22 11.76 7.44
CA ALA A 137 0.48 10.94 8.41
C ALA A 137 -0.41 10.52 9.60
N LYS A 138 -1.33 11.40 10.03
CA LYS A 138 -2.20 11.18 11.20
C LYS A 138 -3.22 10.06 10.96
N ASP A 139 -3.92 10.09 9.83
CA ASP A 139 -4.83 8.98 9.48
C ASP A 139 -4.05 7.71 9.10
N ASN A 140 -2.86 7.88 8.49
CA ASN A 140 -2.01 6.76 8.14
C ASN A 140 -1.59 5.97 9.40
N VAL A 141 -1.07 6.64 10.43
CA VAL A 141 -0.61 5.97 11.67
C VAL A 141 -1.76 5.28 12.41
N VAL A 142 -2.96 5.88 12.45
CA VAL A 142 -4.14 5.20 13.02
C VAL A 142 -4.49 3.94 12.26
N SER A 143 -4.52 4.03 10.92
CA SER A 143 -4.83 2.86 10.10
C SER A 143 -3.76 1.77 10.21
N TYR A 144 -2.51 2.16 10.42
CA TYR A 144 -1.38 1.25 10.60
C TYR A 144 -1.46 0.54 11.95
N PHE A 145 -1.69 1.27 13.04
CA PHE A 145 -1.88 0.69 14.37
C PHE A 145 -2.93 -0.42 14.39
N HIS A 146 -4.10 -0.17 13.81
CA HIS A 146 -5.15 -1.18 13.76
C HIS A 146 -4.82 -2.37 12.85
N PHE A 147 -4.02 -2.16 11.80
CA PHE A 147 -3.56 -3.22 10.93
C PHE A 147 -2.56 -4.13 11.65
N ASP A 148 -1.57 -3.57 12.34
CA ASP A 148 -0.61 -4.37 13.11
C ASP A 148 -1.32 -5.18 14.19
N ARG A 149 -2.31 -4.58 14.87
CA ARG A 149 -3.11 -5.28 15.88
C ARG A 149 -3.82 -6.53 15.34
N MET A 150 -4.36 -6.45 14.13
CA MET A 150 -5.15 -7.54 13.54
C MET A 150 -4.31 -8.52 12.71
N ASN A 151 -3.14 -8.11 12.21
CA ASN A 151 -2.31 -8.93 11.35
C ASN A 151 -1.14 -9.56 12.12
N ILE A 152 -1.16 -10.88 12.33
CA ILE A 152 -0.12 -11.56 13.12
C ILE A 152 1.25 -11.64 12.43
N VAL A 153 1.32 -11.36 11.12
CA VAL A 153 2.61 -11.25 10.40
C VAL A 153 3.27 -9.89 10.56
N GLU A 154 2.65 -8.96 11.28
CA GLU A 154 3.25 -7.69 11.65
C GLU A 154 3.80 -7.75 13.08
N PRO A 155 4.80 -6.90 13.42
CA PRO A 155 5.26 -6.74 14.80
C PRO A 155 4.11 -6.41 15.76
N ASP A 156 4.31 -6.72 17.04
CA ASP A 156 3.35 -6.28 18.06
C ASP A 156 3.31 -4.73 18.10
N PRO A 157 2.13 -4.11 17.93
CA PRO A 157 2.02 -2.67 18.02
C PRO A 157 2.12 -2.13 19.45
N GLY A 158 1.90 -2.96 20.48
CA GLY A 158 1.69 -2.49 21.84
C GLY A 158 0.39 -1.68 21.96
N ASP A 159 0.37 -0.73 22.90
CA ASP A 159 -0.72 0.22 23.01
C ASP A 159 -0.60 1.38 21.99
N TRP A 160 -1.66 2.19 21.89
CA TRP A 160 -1.70 3.32 20.96
C TRP A 160 -0.57 4.33 21.20
N ASN A 161 -0.23 4.60 22.47
CA ASN A 161 0.78 5.60 22.81
C ASN A 161 2.18 5.14 22.41
N THR A 162 2.53 3.88 22.74
CA THR A 162 3.79 3.27 22.31
C THR A 162 3.90 3.23 20.78
N PHE A 163 2.83 2.86 20.09
CA PHE A 163 2.82 2.80 18.63
C PHE A 163 3.03 4.19 18.00
N LEU A 164 2.31 5.20 18.49
CA LEU A 164 2.40 6.56 17.98
C LEU A 164 3.82 7.13 18.14
N HIS A 165 4.46 6.93 19.30
CA HIS A 165 5.85 7.32 19.51
C HIS A 165 6.81 6.59 18.58
N ARG A 166 6.66 5.26 18.42
CA ARG A 166 7.47 4.47 17.48
C ARG A 166 7.36 4.99 16.04
N PHE A 167 6.15 5.37 15.62
CA PHE A 167 5.92 5.95 14.30
C PHE A 167 6.59 7.32 14.13
N MET A 168 6.45 8.22 15.12
CA MET A 168 7.09 9.55 15.09
C MET A 168 8.62 9.47 15.09
N ASP A 169 9.18 8.49 15.81
CA ASP A 169 10.62 8.17 15.81
C ASP A 169 11.11 7.58 14.47
N GLY A 170 10.21 7.24 13.55
CA GLY A 170 10.53 6.62 12.27
C GLY A 170 10.95 5.14 12.39
N LYS A 171 10.55 4.46 13.46
CA LYS A 171 10.90 3.07 13.79
C LYS A 171 9.81 2.05 13.45
N SER A 172 8.86 2.42 12.59
CA SER A 172 7.86 1.50 12.04
C SER A 172 8.44 0.74 10.84
N VAL A 173 7.87 -0.43 10.51
CA VAL A 173 8.31 -1.20 9.34
C VAL A 173 8.17 -0.34 8.08
N PHE A 174 9.18 -0.41 7.20
CA PHE A 174 9.42 0.47 6.04
C PHE A 174 9.97 1.87 6.38
N GLY A 175 10.40 2.08 7.63
CA GLY A 175 11.14 3.26 8.06
C GLY A 175 10.27 4.51 8.25
N PRO A 176 10.90 5.70 8.30
CA PRO A 176 10.21 6.96 8.60
C PRO A 176 9.20 7.33 7.51
N TRP A 177 7.95 7.56 7.90
CA TRP A 177 6.89 8.01 6.98
C TRP A 177 7.28 9.27 6.21
N TYR A 178 7.93 10.22 6.89
CA TYR A 178 8.36 11.51 6.34
C TYR A 178 9.31 11.33 5.15
N ASP A 179 10.35 10.51 5.33
CA ASP A 179 11.36 10.23 4.31
C ASP A 179 10.73 9.43 3.15
N HIS A 180 9.83 8.51 3.47
CA HIS A 180 9.13 7.71 2.47
C HIS A 180 8.29 8.57 1.52
N VAL A 181 7.40 9.43 2.05
CA VAL A 181 6.54 10.27 1.20
C VAL A 181 7.32 11.36 0.45
N ASN A 182 8.38 11.90 1.05
CA ASN A 182 9.24 12.90 0.42
C ASN A 182 10.11 12.29 -0.68
N GLY A 183 10.68 11.09 -0.45
CA GLY A 183 11.50 10.42 -1.45
C GLY A 183 10.76 10.16 -2.77
N TYR A 184 9.50 9.70 -2.69
CA TYR A 184 8.66 9.55 -3.88
C TYR A 184 8.23 10.91 -4.48
N TRP A 185 8.06 11.94 -3.66
CA TRP A 185 7.70 13.28 -4.13
C TRP A 185 8.85 13.96 -4.88
N GLU A 186 10.08 13.78 -4.41
CA GLU A 186 11.30 14.23 -5.09
C GLU A 186 11.54 13.43 -6.37
N LYS A 187 11.36 12.10 -6.31
CA LYS A 187 11.46 11.25 -7.50
C LYS A 187 10.46 11.63 -8.58
N LYS A 188 9.24 12.04 -8.21
CA LYS A 188 8.23 12.53 -9.15
C LYS A 188 8.72 13.71 -10.01
N GLN A 189 9.63 14.54 -9.49
CA GLN A 189 10.17 15.69 -10.21
C GLN A 189 11.18 15.29 -11.29
N THR A 190 11.83 14.13 -11.15
CA THR A 190 12.90 13.66 -12.04
C THR A 190 12.50 12.46 -12.88
N TYR A 191 11.37 11.81 -12.57
CA TYR A 191 10.88 10.62 -13.26
C TYR A 191 9.44 10.84 -13.76
N SER A 192 9.30 11.04 -15.06
CA SER A 192 8.02 11.39 -15.71
C SER A 192 6.97 10.30 -15.58
N ASN A 193 7.38 9.02 -15.62
CA ASN A 193 6.53 7.84 -15.50
C ASN A 193 6.15 7.47 -14.05
N LEU A 194 6.12 8.44 -13.14
CA LEU A 194 5.57 8.28 -11.79
C LEU A 194 4.35 9.18 -11.64
N LEU A 195 3.21 8.64 -11.23
CA LEU A 195 2.02 9.40 -10.83
C LEU A 195 1.95 9.44 -9.30
N TYR A 196 1.87 10.64 -8.73
CA TYR A 196 1.73 10.83 -7.29
C TYR A 196 0.29 11.22 -6.98
N LEU A 197 -0.41 10.35 -6.25
CA LEU A 197 -1.79 10.50 -5.83
C LEU A 197 -1.86 10.74 -4.32
N PHE A 198 -2.91 11.44 -3.89
CA PHE A 198 -3.24 11.61 -2.49
C PHE A 198 -4.47 10.76 -2.15
N TYR A 199 -4.40 10.02 -1.06
CA TYR A 199 -5.54 9.26 -0.51
C TYR A 199 -6.73 10.18 -0.26
N GLU A 200 -6.46 11.41 0.20
CA GLU A 200 -7.49 12.41 0.45
C GLU A 200 -8.22 12.81 -0.83
N ASP A 201 -7.53 12.95 -1.96
CA ASP A 201 -8.14 13.27 -3.24
C ASP A 201 -8.96 12.09 -3.78
N LEU A 202 -8.51 10.84 -3.56
CA LEU A 202 -9.25 9.63 -3.90
C LEU A 202 -10.59 9.53 -3.14
N VAL A 203 -10.60 9.92 -1.86
CA VAL A 203 -11.83 9.94 -1.02
C VAL A 203 -12.75 11.08 -1.42
N GLU A 204 -12.20 12.26 -1.72
CA GLU A 204 -13.00 13.42 -2.12
C GLU A 204 -13.70 13.20 -3.47
N ASP A 205 -12.97 12.71 -4.46
CA ASP A 205 -13.48 12.49 -5.81
C ASP A 205 -12.79 11.28 -6.47
N THR A 206 -13.33 10.10 -6.19
CA THR A 206 -12.82 8.85 -6.77
C THR A 206 -12.87 8.86 -8.30
N GLY A 207 -13.91 9.45 -8.90
CA GLY A 207 -14.08 9.50 -10.36
C GLY A 207 -12.96 10.32 -11.02
N ARG A 208 -12.64 11.49 -10.47
CA ARG A 208 -11.54 12.34 -10.92
C ARG A 208 -10.20 11.61 -10.87
N GLU A 209 -9.92 10.88 -9.79
CA GLU A 209 -8.65 10.16 -9.69
C GLU A 209 -8.60 8.91 -10.59
N VAL A 210 -9.74 8.26 -10.88
CA VAL A 210 -9.85 7.21 -11.91
C VAL A 210 -9.55 7.79 -13.30
N ASP A 211 -10.08 8.97 -13.63
CA ASP A 211 -9.80 9.67 -14.90
C ASP A 211 -8.32 10.05 -15.03
N ARG A 212 -7.71 10.48 -13.92
CA ARG A 212 -6.29 10.81 -13.84
C ARG A 212 -5.42 9.57 -14.05
N LEU A 213 -5.80 8.43 -13.48
CA LEU A 213 -5.15 7.14 -13.72
C LEU A 213 -5.26 6.74 -15.19
N CYS A 214 -6.45 6.81 -15.80
CA CYS A 214 -6.63 6.50 -17.22
C CYS A 214 -5.73 7.37 -18.11
N SER A 215 -5.70 8.67 -17.85
CA SER A 215 -4.86 9.63 -18.58
C SER A 215 -3.38 9.33 -18.44
N PHE A 216 -2.90 9.04 -17.23
CA PHE A 216 -1.51 8.68 -16.97
C PHE A 216 -1.10 7.36 -17.65
N LEU A 217 -2.00 6.39 -17.67
CA LEU A 217 -1.75 5.05 -18.23
C LEU A 217 -1.99 5.00 -19.75
N GLY A 218 -2.53 6.05 -20.35
CA GLY A 218 -2.90 6.11 -21.76
C GLY A 218 -4.07 5.16 -22.11
N LEU A 219 -4.98 4.91 -21.17
CA LEU A 219 -6.13 4.04 -21.37
C LEU A 219 -7.31 4.82 -21.96
N SER A 220 -7.93 4.24 -22.99
CA SER A 220 -9.16 4.77 -23.61
C SER A 220 -10.41 4.09 -23.04
N THR A 221 -10.52 4.04 -21.71
CA THR A 221 -11.66 3.40 -21.01
C THR A 221 -12.94 4.22 -21.21
N SER A 222 -14.05 3.55 -21.53
CA SER A 222 -15.32 4.23 -21.81
C SER A 222 -15.84 4.96 -20.55
N VAL A 223 -16.72 5.96 -20.74
CA VAL A 223 -17.38 6.65 -19.60
C VAL A 223 -18.16 5.65 -18.74
N SER A 224 -18.91 4.74 -19.38
CA SER A 224 -19.69 3.70 -18.69
C SER A 224 -18.82 2.78 -17.85
N ASP A 225 -17.66 2.36 -18.37
CA ASP A 225 -16.76 1.47 -17.62
C ASP A 225 -16.09 2.20 -16.47
N ARG A 226 -15.71 3.48 -16.66
CA ARG A 226 -15.19 4.31 -15.57
C ARG A 226 -16.22 4.54 -14.47
N GLU A 227 -17.48 4.77 -14.82
CA GLU A 227 -18.57 4.89 -13.84
C GLU A 227 -18.79 3.58 -13.07
N LYS A 228 -18.77 2.43 -13.77
CA LYS A 228 -18.85 1.10 -13.15
C LYS A 228 -17.69 0.85 -12.20
N ILE A 229 -16.46 1.09 -12.63
CA ILE A 229 -15.26 0.95 -11.79
C ILE A 229 -15.37 1.85 -10.58
N THR A 230 -15.72 3.12 -10.76
CA THR A 230 -15.87 4.10 -9.67
C THR A 230 -16.87 3.64 -8.61
N LYS A 231 -17.95 2.96 -9.03
CA LYS A 231 -18.93 2.34 -8.12
C LYS A 231 -18.38 1.11 -7.41
N ASP A 232 -17.72 0.20 -8.13
CA ASP A 232 -17.22 -1.07 -7.59
C ASP A 232 -16.05 -0.89 -6.61
N VAL A 233 -15.29 0.21 -6.75
CA VAL A 233 -14.17 0.56 -5.89
C VAL A 233 -14.56 1.45 -4.70
N GLN A 234 -15.87 1.71 -4.50
CA GLN A 234 -16.32 2.40 -3.29
C GLN A 234 -16.02 1.56 -2.04
N PHE A 235 -15.76 2.25 -0.92
CA PHE A 235 -15.32 1.61 0.31
C PHE A 235 -16.24 0.48 0.77
N ASP A 236 -17.56 0.71 0.80
CA ASP A 236 -18.51 -0.30 1.26
C ASP A 236 -18.59 -1.51 0.32
N ALA A 237 -18.50 -1.30 -1.00
CA ALA A 237 -18.47 -2.36 -2.00
C ALA A 237 -17.21 -3.24 -1.81
N MET A 238 -16.04 -2.62 -1.72
CA MET A 238 -14.79 -3.32 -1.49
C MET A 238 -14.76 -4.04 -0.14
N LYS A 239 -15.31 -3.43 0.91
CA LYS A 239 -15.35 -4.03 2.25
C LYS A 239 -16.14 -5.33 2.29
N GLN A 240 -17.21 -5.46 1.50
CA GLN A 240 -18.00 -6.68 1.37
C GLN A 240 -17.39 -7.70 0.40
N ASN A 241 -16.48 -7.26 -0.48
CA ASN A 241 -15.84 -8.14 -1.45
C ASN A 241 -14.70 -8.95 -0.82
N LYS A 242 -14.91 -10.26 -0.64
CA LYS A 242 -13.91 -11.19 -0.11
C LYS A 242 -12.62 -11.25 -0.92
N MET A 243 -12.68 -10.90 -2.22
CA MET A 243 -11.51 -10.89 -3.10
C MET A 243 -10.64 -9.65 -2.92
N THR A 244 -11.10 -8.60 -2.23
CA THR A 244 -10.29 -7.38 -2.01
C THR A 244 -10.06 -7.07 -0.53
N ASN A 245 -10.97 -7.53 0.35
CA ASN A 245 -10.92 -7.19 1.77
C ASN A 245 -9.94 -8.02 2.60
N TYR A 246 -9.21 -8.98 2.02
CA TYR A 246 -8.25 -9.86 2.71
C TYR A 246 -8.84 -10.82 3.77
N SER A 247 -10.16 -11.01 3.80
CA SER A 247 -10.82 -11.97 4.71
C SER A 247 -10.49 -13.44 4.44
N THR A 248 -9.83 -13.74 3.30
CA THR A 248 -9.37 -15.08 2.94
C THR A 248 -8.01 -15.45 3.53
N LEU A 249 -7.29 -14.51 4.16
CA LEU A 249 -6.03 -14.79 4.84
C LEU A 249 -6.27 -14.99 6.35
N PRO A 250 -5.99 -16.18 6.92
CA PRO A 250 -6.26 -16.45 8.33
C PRO A 250 -5.33 -15.70 9.30
N VAL A 251 -4.23 -15.12 8.82
CA VAL A 251 -3.36 -14.23 9.62
C VAL A 251 -4.01 -12.89 9.97
N MET A 252 -5.11 -12.55 9.29
CA MET A 252 -5.89 -11.34 9.50
C MET A 252 -7.01 -11.65 10.49
N ASP A 253 -6.88 -11.24 11.76
CA ASP A 253 -7.91 -11.44 12.77
C ASP A 253 -8.97 -10.33 12.72
N PHE A 254 -10.03 -10.58 11.96
CA PHE A 254 -11.17 -9.66 11.81
C PHE A 254 -11.95 -9.42 13.10
N LYS A 255 -11.76 -10.23 14.16
CA LYS A 255 -12.36 -9.97 15.48
C LYS A 255 -11.64 -8.82 16.20
N ILE A 256 -10.35 -8.60 15.92
CA ILE A 256 -9.57 -7.48 16.47
C ILE A 256 -9.84 -6.20 15.68
N SER A 257 -9.77 -6.28 14.35
CA SER A 257 -10.10 -5.16 13.47
C SER A 257 -10.38 -5.65 12.05
N PRO A 258 -11.38 -5.12 11.34
CA PRO A 258 -11.52 -5.40 9.91
C PRO A 258 -10.39 -4.74 9.10
N PHE A 259 -9.89 -5.42 8.07
CA PHE A 259 -8.82 -4.90 7.20
C PHE A 259 -9.20 -3.56 6.53
N MET A 260 -10.42 -3.47 6.02
CA MET A 260 -11.06 -2.23 5.53
C MET A 260 -11.88 -1.60 6.66
N ARG A 261 -11.20 -0.74 7.45
CA ARG A 261 -11.71 -0.26 8.74
C ARG A 261 -12.79 0.82 8.63
N LYS A 262 -12.43 1.98 8.06
CA LYS A 262 -13.31 3.17 7.98
C LYS A 262 -13.39 3.87 6.63
N GLY A 263 -12.35 3.80 5.80
CA GLY A 263 -12.37 4.40 4.45
C GLY A 263 -12.46 5.92 4.37
N LYS A 264 -12.31 6.64 5.49
CA LYS A 264 -12.52 8.09 5.58
C LYS A 264 -11.25 8.85 5.94
N VAL A 265 -11.27 10.16 5.68
CA VAL A 265 -10.27 11.15 6.14
C VAL A 265 -10.75 11.78 7.45
N GLY A 266 -9.80 12.13 8.32
CA GLY A 266 -10.07 12.81 9.60
C GLY A 266 -10.39 11.88 10.76
N ASP A 267 -10.23 10.56 10.60
CA ASP A 267 -10.49 9.61 11.69
C ASP A 267 -9.48 9.74 12.83
N TRP A 268 -8.29 10.25 12.54
CA TRP A 268 -7.25 10.56 13.52
C TRP A 268 -7.77 11.37 14.72
N LYS A 269 -8.74 12.25 14.52
CA LYS A 269 -9.36 13.05 15.59
C LYS A 269 -10.01 12.19 16.69
N ASN A 270 -10.40 10.94 16.38
CA ASN A 270 -11.00 10.02 17.34
C ASN A 270 -9.96 9.21 18.15
N HIS A 271 -8.67 9.37 17.83
CA HIS A 271 -7.58 8.57 18.41
C HIS A 271 -6.54 9.43 19.13
N PHE A 272 -6.25 10.61 18.59
CA PHE A 272 -5.27 11.52 19.17
C PHE A 272 -5.88 12.27 20.36
N THR A 273 -5.15 12.33 21.48
CA THR A 273 -5.39 13.38 22.47
C THR A 273 -4.88 14.73 21.95
N VAL A 274 -5.32 15.83 22.57
CA VAL A 274 -4.82 17.18 22.22
C VAL A 274 -3.29 17.24 22.34
N ALA A 275 -2.72 16.73 23.45
CA ALA A 275 -1.27 16.72 23.67
C ALA A 275 -0.52 15.86 22.64
N GLN A 276 -1.04 14.69 22.27
CA GLN A 276 -0.46 13.86 21.21
C GLN A 276 -0.50 14.58 19.87
N ASN A 277 -1.58 15.30 19.57
CA ASN A 277 -1.71 16.06 18.34
C ASN A 277 -0.68 17.19 18.27
N GLU A 278 -0.52 17.97 19.34
CA GLU A 278 0.45 19.06 19.43
C GLU A 278 1.88 18.56 19.26
N GLN A 279 2.25 17.49 19.98
CA GLN A 279 3.56 16.84 19.83
C GLN A 279 3.78 16.34 18.39
N PHE A 280 2.78 15.69 17.80
CA PHE A 280 2.89 15.19 16.44
C PHE A 280 3.09 16.32 15.43
N ASP A 281 2.36 17.44 15.58
CA ASP A 281 2.47 18.59 14.70
C ASP A 281 3.83 19.28 14.81
N GLU A 282 4.44 19.32 16.00
CA GLU A 282 5.80 19.81 16.21
C GLU A 282 6.83 18.95 15.45
N VAL A 283 6.80 17.62 15.66
CA VAL A 283 7.67 16.68 14.96
C VAL A 283 7.45 16.74 13.45
N TYR A 284 6.20 16.77 13.00
CA TYR A 284 5.86 16.86 11.59
C TYR A 284 6.43 18.13 10.96
N LYS A 285 6.27 19.29 11.62
CA LYS A 285 6.81 20.57 11.14
C LYS A 285 8.32 20.53 11.02
N GLU A 286 9.02 19.91 11.97
CA GLU A 286 10.48 19.75 11.92
C GLU A 286 10.91 18.84 10.77
N LYS A 287 10.33 17.64 10.67
CA LYS A 287 10.69 16.62 9.68
C LYS A 287 10.31 17.03 8.25
N MET A 288 9.22 17.78 8.08
CA MET A 288 8.73 18.23 6.78
C MET A 288 9.14 19.66 6.43
N LYS A 289 10.07 20.29 7.16
CA LYS A 289 10.42 21.71 6.99
C LYS A 289 10.87 22.09 5.58
N ASN A 290 11.53 21.18 4.87
CA ASN A 290 12.03 21.38 3.51
C ASN A 290 11.12 20.75 2.44
N ALA A 291 10.04 20.10 2.85
CA ALA A 291 9.14 19.40 1.95
C ALA A 291 8.15 20.36 1.28
N THR A 292 8.03 20.25 -0.05
CA THR A 292 7.05 21.02 -0.83
C THR A 292 5.69 20.32 -0.93
N VAL A 293 5.65 18.99 -0.72
CA VAL A 293 4.39 18.22 -0.66
C VAL A 293 3.53 18.71 0.52
N LYS A 294 2.21 18.83 0.28
CA LYS A 294 1.22 19.23 1.29
C LYS A 294 0.15 18.16 1.40
N PHE A 295 -0.27 17.90 2.62
CA PHE A 295 -1.27 16.89 2.95
C PHE A 295 -2.46 17.55 3.62
N ARG A 296 -3.66 17.21 3.15
CA ARG A 296 -4.90 17.57 3.83
C ARG A 296 -5.16 16.57 4.95
N THR A 297 -5.68 17.04 6.09
CA THR A 297 -6.07 16.17 7.21
C THR A 297 -7.59 16.08 7.35
N GLU A 298 -8.31 16.77 6.46
CA GLU A 298 -9.77 16.91 6.37
C GLU A 298 -10.15 17.07 4.88
N ILE A 299 -11.38 16.71 4.55
CA ILE A 299 -12.02 16.97 3.25
C ILE A 299 -13.22 17.87 3.51
#